data_AF-K3UQ71-F1
#
_entry.id   AF-K3UQ71-F1
#
_cell.length_a   1.000
_cell.length_b   1.000
_cell.length_c   1.000
_cell.angle_alpha   90.00
_cell.angle_beta   90.00
_cell.angle_gamma   90.00
#
_symmetry.space_group_name_H-M   'P 1'
#
loop_
_entity.id
_entity.type
_entity.pdbx_description
1 polymer ?
#
loop_
_entity_poly.entity_id
_entity_poly.type
_entity_poly.pdbx_seq_one_letter_code
_entity_poly.pdbx_strand_id
1 'polypeptide(L)'
;MHFKNVLVSLVALAVSVKAIPDVDTDFSLEARDDAAPIEARDDSEFLAERNYYPPPSCKENEYYNSHSKKCVCKDGYEAKYGKCVKKTPSCKENQYYNWHSKKCECKEGYEAKYGKCVKKTPTCKDNEVYNWHSKKCECKDGYEAKYGKCVPKCKWGQYYDQHAGKCVCPKGTSEKYGKCVKNCPEGQIYNKHSDKCECPHGTSWKYGKCIKNCPKGQTYNQWSHKCECNKGTEWKYGKCVPKCSNGQYYDNHAGKCVCPKGETFAYGKCIKTCPKGQTYNQWSHKCECNKGTEWKYGKCVPKCDHPQYYDNHAGKCVCPKGTELKYGKCAPVCPEGKYFNKDSHKCVCNKGTSEVYGKCVKDCPKGQYYDRWSKSCKCPKDLSWNGHQCAYNCGHEAEYKYGACVCKKENQVFDKHSKKCSCKQGWYYDQHKGGCKKGGY
;
A
#
# COMPACT_ATOMS: atom_id res chain seq x y z
N MET A 1 6.65 -21.16 -9.09
CA MET A 1 5.65 -22.25 -9.25
C MET A 1 4.84 -21.98 -10.52
N HIS A 2 4.21 -23.03 -11.06
CA HIS A 2 3.50 -23.11 -12.36
C HIS A 2 4.35 -23.30 -13.62
N PHE A 3 3.80 -24.15 -14.49
CA PHE A 3 4.42 -25.05 -15.47
C PHE A 3 3.66 -24.96 -16.82
N LYS A 4 4.22 -25.62 -17.85
CA LYS A 4 3.66 -26.03 -19.18
C LYS A 4 3.94 -25.06 -20.34
N ASN A 5 4.88 -25.42 -21.24
CA ASN A 5 4.78 -26.31 -22.44
C ASN A 5 4.26 -25.49 -23.64
N VAL A 6 4.84 -25.51 -24.84
CA VAL A 6 5.10 -26.63 -25.80
C VAL A 6 6.27 -26.18 -26.72
N LEU A 7 7.37 -26.95 -26.89
CA LEU A 7 7.68 -27.84 -28.06
C LEU A 7 7.72 -27.06 -29.41
N VAL A 8 8.79 -27.01 -30.22
CA VAL A 8 9.47 -28.05 -31.05
C VAL A 8 10.77 -27.37 -31.60
N SER A 9 11.93 -27.97 -31.90
CA SER A 9 12.42 -29.36 -32.00
C SER A 9 13.91 -29.49 -31.54
N LEU A 10 14.53 -30.65 -31.84
CA LEU A 10 15.98 -30.92 -31.87
C LEU A 10 16.46 -31.17 -33.31
N VAL A 11 17.76 -30.98 -33.58
CA VAL A 11 18.75 -32.05 -33.84
C VAL A 11 20.09 -31.40 -34.23
N ALA A 12 21.16 -31.72 -33.49
CA ALA A 12 22.52 -31.42 -33.89
C ALA A 12 23.12 -32.63 -34.62
N LEU A 13 23.78 -32.41 -35.75
CA LEU A 13 24.53 -33.48 -36.44
C LEU A 13 25.94 -33.58 -35.87
N ALA A 14 26.20 -34.68 -35.16
CA ALA A 14 27.53 -35.09 -34.77
C ALA A 14 28.21 -35.87 -35.90
N VAL A 15 29.51 -35.69 -36.05
CA VAL A 15 30.36 -36.45 -36.98
C VAL A 15 30.59 -37.85 -36.41
N SER A 16 30.55 -38.88 -37.26
CA SER A 16 31.11 -40.21 -36.96
C SER A 16 31.58 -40.90 -38.23
N VAL A 17 32.81 -41.41 -38.19
CA VAL A 17 33.47 -42.12 -39.30
C VAL A 17 33.33 -43.63 -39.06
N LYS A 18 32.87 -44.40 -40.06
CA LYS A 18 33.28 -45.81 -40.20
C LYS A 18 33.09 -46.39 -41.60
N ALA A 19 33.95 -47.37 -41.86
CA ALA A 19 34.34 -48.05 -43.09
C ALA A 19 33.24 -48.80 -43.90
N ILE A 20 33.45 -48.82 -45.24
CA ILE A 20 33.40 -49.91 -46.26
C ILE A 20 32.41 -51.10 -46.05
N PRO A 21 31.73 -51.57 -47.11
CA PRO A 21 32.31 -52.64 -47.96
C PRO A 21 32.21 -52.40 -49.49
N ASP A 22 33.06 -53.10 -50.24
CA ASP A 22 33.03 -53.27 -51.71
C ASP A 22 32.10 -54.45 -52.13
N VAL A 23 31.98 -54.67 -53.45
CA VAL A 23 31.34 -55.84 -54.13
C VAL A 23 29.80 -55.74 -54.21
N ASP A 24 29.09 -55.98 -55.33
CA ASP A 24 29.40 -56.68 -56.60
C ASP A 24 28.73 -56.07 -57.87
N THR A 25 29.03 -56.70 -59.01
CA THR A 25 28.43 -56.75 -60.37
C THR A 25 26.88 -56.79 -60.46
N ASP A 26 26.14 -56.73 -61.60
CA ASP A 26 26.40 -56.97 -63.04
C ASP A 26 25.23 -56.38 -63.95
N PHE A 27 25.20 -56.75 -65.25
CA PHE A 27 24.16 -56.54 -66.30
C PHE A 27 24.08 -55.16 -66.99
N SER A 28 23.97 -55.04 -68.32
CA SER A 28 24.11 -56.05 -69.41
C SER A 28 24.20 -55.35 -70.78
N LEU A 29 24.68 -56.06 -71.81
CA LEU A 29 24.20 -55.91 -73.20
C LEU A 29 24.62 -57.14 -74.03
N GLU A 30 23.64 -57.74 -74.70
CA GLU A 30 23.76 -59.07 -75.32
C GLU A 30 24.39 -59.09 -76.72
N ALA A 31 24.72 -60.31 -77.15
CA ALA A 31 25.49 -60.66 -78.34
C ALA A 31 24.79 -60.42 -79.69
N ARG A 32 25.59 -60.50 -80.77
CA ARG A 32 25.33 -61.46 -81.84
C ARG A 32 26.54 -61.72 -82.73
N ASP A 33 26.91 -62.99 -82.83
CA ASP A 33 27.95 -63.54 -83.70
C ASP A 33 27.48 -63.71 -85.15
N ASP A 34 28.42 -63.75 -86.10
CA ASP A 34 28.38 -64.62 -87.29
C ASP A 34 29.68 -64.45 -88.14
N ALA A 35 30.61 -65.42 -88.06
CA ALA A 35 31.50 -65.87 -89.16
C ALA A 35 32.48 -66.96 -88.66
N ALA A 36 32.53 -68.09 -89.36
CA ALA A 36 33.27 -69.30 -88.97
C ALA A 36 34.79 -69.27 -89.30
N PRO A 37 35.61 -70.13 -88.65
CA PRO A 37 37.07 -70.18 -88.86
C PRO A 37 37.46 -70.97 -90.13
N ILE A 38 38.64 -70.66 -90.68
CA ILE A 38 39.24 -71.39 -91.81
C ILE A 38 40.28 -72.39 -91.26
N GLU A 39 40.13 -73.66 -91.61
CA GLU A 39 41.01 -74.75 -91.17
C GLU A 39 42.38 -74.72 -91.85
N ALA A 40 43.37 -75.28 -91.15
CA ALA A 40 44.68 -75.57 -91.73
C ALA A 40 44.58 -76.76 -92.71
N ARG A 41 45.25 -76.65 -93.86
CA ARG A 41 45.55 -77.79 -94.72
C ARG A 41 47.05 -77.83 -95.02
N ASP A 42 47.65 -78.92 -94.57
CA ASP A 42 48.91 -79.45 -95.07
C ASP A 42 48.66 -80.00 -96.49
N ASP A 43 49.59 -79.74 -97.40
CA ASP A 43 49.66 -80.34 -98.74
C ASP A 43 51.12 -80.18 -99.21
N SER A 44 51.94 -81.16 -98.89
CA SER A 44 53.34 -81.29 -99.32
C SER A 44 53.44 -81.98 -100.69
N GLU A 45 54.56 -81.74 -101.40
CA GLU A 45 54.93 -82.32 -102.71
C GLU A 45 54.09 -81.94 -103.95
N PHE A 46 54.58 -80.96 -104.71
CA PHE A 46 54.75 -81.17 -106.16
C PHE A 46 55.97 -80.42 -106.72
N LEU A 47 56.95 -81.16 -107.23
CA LEU A 47 58.16 -80.63 -107.88
C LEU A 47 57.88 -80.35 -109.36
N ALA A 48 58.17 -79.13 -109.85
CA ALA A 48 58.89 -78.87 -111.11
C ALA A 48 58.89 -77.37 -111.52
N GLU A 49 60.08 -76.86 -111.86
CA GLU A 49 60.38 -75.75 -112.78
C GLU A 49 59.48 -74.48 -112.85
N ARG A 50 60.02 -73.32 -112.40
CA ARG A 50 60.48 -72.19 -113.27
C ARG A 50 60.79 -70.89 -112.51
N ASN A 51 62.04 -70.42 -112.67
CA ASN A 51 62.52 -69.02 -112.65
C ASN A 51 61.90 -68.03 -111.63
N TYR A 52 62.54 -67.91 -110.47
CA TYR A 52 62.25 -66.91 -109.44
C TYR A 52 62.90 -65.54 -109.79
N TYR A 53 62.08 -64.50 -109.98
CA TYR A 53 62.51 -63.10 -109.95
C TYR A 53 62.11 -62.48 -108.59
N PRO A 54 63.01 -61.81 -107.85
CA PRO A 54 62.67 -61.18 -106.58
C PRO A 54 61.69 -60.00 -106.76
N PRO A 55 60.71 -59.82 -105.87
CA PRO A 55 59.77 -58.69 -105.94
C PRO A 55 60.47 -57.35 -105.67
N PRO A 56 59.97 -56.22 -106.22
CA PRO A 56 60.59 -54.91 -106.07
C PRO A 56 60.53 -54.40 -104.63
N SER A 57 61.59 -53.72 -104.18
CA SER A 57 61.66 -53.14 -102.84
C SER A 57 60.73 -51.94 -102.68
N CYS A 58 59.79 -52.04 -101.73
CA CYS A 58 58.93 -50.92 -101.33
C CYS A 58 59.68 -49.90 -100.47
N LYS A 59 59.13 -48.68 -100.37
CA LYS A 59 59.75 -47.61 -99.60
C LYS A 59 59.47 -47.77 -98.10
N GLU A 60 60.10 -46.93 -97.30
CA GLU A 60 59.93 -46.92 -95.86
C GLU A 60 58.45 -46.73 -95.46
N ASN A 61 57.98 -47.52 -94.50
CA ASN A 61 56.59 -47.57 -94.02
C ASN A 61 55.54 -48.02 -95.06
N GLU A 62 55.98 -48.63 -96.16
CA GLU A 62 55.15 -49.41 -97.09
C GLU A 62 55.35 -50.93 -96.89
N TYR A 63 54.42 -51.74 -97.40
CA TYR A 63 54.62 -53.17 -97.66
C TYR A 63 54.11 -53.51 -99.07
N TYR A 64 54.70 -54.53 -99.71
CA TYR A 64 54.25 -54.98 -101.03
C TYR A 64 52.98 -55.83 -100.86
N ASN A 65 51.86 -55.34 -101.35
CA ASN A 65 50.63 -56.12 -101.39
C ASN A 65 50.59 -56.92 -102.71
N SER A 66 50.75 -58.24 -102.61
CA SER A 66 50.82 -59.16 -103.75
C SER A 66 49.52 -59.21 -104.57
N HIS A 67 48.37 -58.93 -103.94
CA HIS A 67 47.07 -58.94 -104.60
C HIS A 67 46.85 -57.68 -105.46
N SER A 68 47.22 -56.50 -104.95
CA SER A 68 47.14 -55.23 -105.70
C SER A 68 48.39 -54.93 -106.56
N LYS A 69 49.43 -55.77 -106.46
CA LYS A 69 50.74 -55.66 -107.12
C LYS A 69 51.44 -54.31 -106.89
N LYS A 70 51.17 -53.65 -105.76
CA LYS A 70 51.65 -52.31 -105.42
C LYS A 70 52.10 -52.23 -103.95
N CYS A 71 53.03 -51.32 -103.69
CA CYS A 71 53.39 -50.92 -102.34
C CYS A 71 52.24 -50.09 -101.72
N VAL A 72 51.82 -50.44 -100.51
CA VAL A 72 50.76 -49.76 -99.76
C VAL A 72 51.24 -49.44 -98.34
N CYS A 73 50.69 -48.39 -97.72
CA CYS A 73 51.11 -47.96 -96.39
C CYS A 73 50.80 -49.02 -95.33
N LYS A 74 51.72 -49.20 -94.38
CA LYS A 74 51.50 -50.02 -93.17
C LYS A 74 50.40 -49.42 -92.29
N ASP A 75 49.78 -50.25 -91.45
CA ASP A 75 48.75 -49.77 -90.53
C ASP A 75 49.25 -48.68 -89.58
N GLY A 76 48.37 -47.70 -89.32
CA GLY A 76 48.72 -46.45 -88.66
C GLY A 76 49.34 -45.38 -89.56
N TYR A 77 49.59 -45.66 -90.86
CA TYR A 77 50.06 -44.69 -91.85
C TYR A 77 49.02 -44.47 -92.96
N GLU A 78 49.05 -43.31 -93.60
CA GLU A 78 48.21 -42.91 -94.72
C GLU A 78 49.05 -42.31 -95.85
N ALA A 79 48.62 -42.49 -97.10
CA ALA A 79 49.33 -41.95 -98.25
C ALA A 79 49.03 -40.44 -98.41
N LYS A 80 50.02 -39.59 -98.19
CA LYS A 80 49.95 -38.14 -98.49
C LYS A 80 51.16 -37.74 -99.33
N TYR A 81 50.91 -37.04 -100.43
CA TYR A 81 51.94 -36.56 -101.37
C TYR A 81 52.95 -37.64 -101.82
N GLY A 82 52.46 -38.87 -102.08
CA GLY A 82 53.30 -39.98 -102.55
C GLY A 82 54.24 -40.59 -101.50
N LYS A 83 54.00 -40.33 -100.21
CA LYS A 83 54.70 -40.97 -99.08
C LYS A 83 53.70 -41.44 -98.02
N CYS A 84 54.03 -42.51 -97.30
CA CYS A 84 53.26 -42.97 -96.15
C CYS A 84 53.63 -42.16 -94.90
N VAL A 85 52.70 -41.34 -94.43
CA VAL A 85 52.87 -40.52 -93.21
C VAL A 85 51.98 -41.07 -92.09
N LYS A 86 52.43 -40.96 -90.84
CA LYS A 86 51.69 -41.47 -89.69
C LYS A 86 50.35 -40.73 -89.54
N LYS A 87 49.25 -41.47 -89.42
CA LYS A 87 47.89 -40.92 -89.24
C LYS A 87 47.86 -40.05 -87.98
N THR A 88 47.42 -38.81 -88.11
CA THR A 88 47.21 -37.89 -86.97
C THR A 88 45.92 -38.26 -86.23
N PRO A 89 45.93 -38.50 -84.91
CA PRO A 89 44.72 -38.82 -84.16
C PRO A 89 43.69 -37.68 -84.19
N SER A 90 42.43 -38.00 -84.52
CA SER A 90 41.34 -37.02 -84.56
C SER A 90 40.77 -36.75 -83.16
N CYS A 91 40.86 -35.49 -82.69
CA CYS A 91 40.26 -35.06 -81.44
C CYS A 91 38.85 -34.46 -81.64
N LYS A 92 38.06 -34.42 -80.56
CA LYS A 92 36.70 -33.85 -80.57
C LYS A 92 36.75 -32.31 -80.68
N GLU A 93 35.58 -31.69 -80.86
CA GLU A 93 35.47 -30.24 -80.98
C GLU A 93 36.14 -29.50 -79.81
N ASN A 94 36.83 -28.40 -80.12
CA ASN A 94 37.61 -27.58 -79.17
C ASN A 94 38.70 -28.34 -78.39
N GLN A 95 39.19 -29.46 -78.93
CA GLN A 95 40.39 -30.18 -78.47
C GLN A 95 41.54 -30.13 -79.49
N TYR A 96 42.75 -30.41 -79.05
CA TYR A 96 43.94 -30.67 -79.87
C TYR A 96 44.66 -31.91 -79.35
N TYR A 97 45.35 -32.65 -80.22
CA TYR A 97 46.12 -33.83 -79.79
C TYR A 97 47.49 -33.40 -79.27
N ASN A 98 47.74 -33.61 -77.98
CA ASN A 98 49.04 -33.36 -77.38
C ASN A 98 49.92 -34.60 -77.54
N TRP A 99 50.99 -34.48 -78.32
CA TRP A 99 51.90 -35.59 -78.63
C TRP A 99 52.75 -36.06 -77.46
N HIS A 100 53.03 -35.19 -76.47
CA HIS A 100 53.78 -35.58 -75.27
C HIS A 100 52.92 -36.40 -74.30
N SER A 101 51.67 -35.98 -74.07
CA SER A 101 50.74 -36.66 -73.17
C SER A 101 49.88 -37.74 -73.86
N LYS A 102 50.03 -37.91 -75.18
CA LYS A 102 49.33 -38.88 -76.04
C LYS A 102 47.80 -38.86 -75.91
N LYS A 103 47.22 -37.68 -75.67
CA LYS A 103 45.78 -37.51 -75.44
C LYS A 103 45.25 -36.21 -76.06
N CYS A 104 43.94 -36.16 -76.24
CA CYS A 104 43.25 -34.94 -76.64
C CYS A 104 43.06 -34.00 -75.43
N GLU A 105 43.57 -32.78 -75.52
CA GLU A 105 43.48 -31.75 -74.49
C GLU A 105 42.65 -30.57 -75.00
N CYS A 106 41.97 -29.83 -74.11
CA CYS A 106 41.18 -28.67 -74.52
C CYS A 106 42.09 -27.58 -75.11
N LYS A 107 41.63 -26.93 -76.19
CA LYS A 107 42.31 -25.77 -76.78
C LYS A 107 42.38 -24.62 -75.77
N GLU A 108 43.32 -23.70 -75.99
CA GLU A 108 43.45 -22.51 -75.16
C GLU A 108 42.12 -21.72 -75.09
N GLY A 109 41.79 -21.20 -73.91
CA GLY A 109 40.48 -20.59 -73.65
C GLY A 109 39.33 -21.57 -73.36
N TYR A 110 39.56 -22.89 -73.39
CA TYR A 110 38.57 -23.92 -73.02
C TYR A 110 39.03 -24.75 -71.81
N GLU A 111 38.09 -25.30 -71.05
CA GLU A 111 38.32 -26.19 -69.91
C GLU A 111 37.46 -27.45 -70.00
N ALA A 112 37.96 -28.55 -69.44
CA ALA A 112 37.24 -29.82 -69.43
C ALA A 112 36.19 -29.83 -68.31
N LYS A 113 34.90 -29.83 -68.68
CA LYS A 113 33.76 -30.05 -67.77
C LYS A 113 32.88 -31.15 -68.35
N TYR A 114 32.59 -32.17 -67.54
CA TYR A 114 31.76 -33.33 -67.91
C TYR A 114 32.16 -33.99 -69.25
N GLY A 115 33.47 -34.19 -69.47
CA GLY A 115 34.00 -34.82 -70.69
C GLY A 115 33.95 -33.96 -71.97
N LYS A 116 33.50 -32.70 -71.89
CA LYS A 116 33.47 -31.74 -73.00
C LYS A 116 34.38 -30.53 -72.70
N CYS A 117 34.97 -29.96 -73.75
CA CYS A 117 35.72 -28.71 -73.64
C CYS A 117 34.77 -27.53 -73.79
N VAL A 118 34.43 -26.89 -72.67
CA VAL A 118 33.58 -25.69 -72.63
C VAL A 118 34.44 -24.44 -72.55
N LYS A 119 33.98 -23.34 -73.13
CA LYS A 119 34.71 -22.07 -73.10
C LYS A 119 34.86 -21.62 -71.64
N LYS A 120 36.08 -21.30 -71.21
CA LYS A 120 36.35 -20.80 -69.86
C LYS A 120 35.50 -19.56 -69.61
N THR A 121 34.71 -19.58 -68.54
CA THR A 121 34.01 -18.38 -68.07
C THR A 121 35.05 -17.33 -67.68
N PRO A 122 34.92 -16.06 -68.13
CA PRO A 122 35.82 -15.00 -67.69
C PRO A 122 35.84 -14.91 -66.16
N THR A 123 37.04 -14.97 -65.57
CA THR A 123 37.22 -14.85 -64.12
C THR A 123 37.00 -13.39 -63.70
N CYS A 124 35.81 -13.10 -63.21
CA CYS A 124 35.50 -11.82 -62.57
C CYS A 124 36.17 -11.72 -61.19
N LYS A 125 36.29 -10.49 -60.66
CA LYS A 125 36.91 -10.22 -59.36
C LYS A 125 35.93 -10.52 -58.22
N ASP A 126 36.40 -10.36 -56.99
CA ASP A 126 35.57 -10.56 -55.80
C ASP A 126 34.30 -9.70 -55.82
N ASN A 127 33.17 -10.34 -55.50
CA ASN A 127 31.83 -9.77 -55.50
C ASN A 127 31.31 -9.28 -56.88
N GLU A 128 31.95 -9.70 -57.97
CA GLU A 128 31.44 -9.56 -59.34
C GLU A 128 30.80 -10.88 -59.84
N VAL A 129 29.97 -10.78 -60.88
CA VAL A 129 29.41 -11.89 -61.66
C VAL A 129 29.47 -11.54 -63.15
N TYR A 130 29.80 -12.49 -64.01
CA TYR A 130 29.86 -12.24 -65.45
C TYR A 130 28.46 -12.19 -66.06
N ASN A 131 28.03 -11.01 -66.49
CA ASN A 131 26.78 -10.82 -67.21
C ASN A 131 27.01 -11.10 -68.71
N TRP A 132 26.40 -12.18 -69.20
CA TRP A 132 26.53 -12.61 -70.60
C TRP A 132 25.88 -11.65 -71.61
N HIS A 133 24.88 -10.85 -71.22
CA HIS A 133 24.24 -9.89 -72.09
C HIS A 133 25.10 -8.64 -72.30
N SER A 134 25.63 -8.06 -71.22
CA SER A 134 26.53 -6.89 -71.29
C SER A 134 27.98 -7.26 -71.61
N LYS A 135 28.30 -8.56 -71.59
CA LYS A 135 29.64 -9.15 -71.79
C LYS A 135 30.69 -8.65 -70.79
N LYS A 136 30.25 -8.21 -69.61
CA LYS A 136 31.07 -7.57 -68.56
C LYS A 136 30.86 -8.23 -67.21
N CYS A 137 31.84 -8.06 -66.32
CA CYS A 137 31.68 -8.36 -64.91
C CYS A 137 30.91 -7.23 -64.22
N GLU A 138 29.83 -7.56 -63.54
CA GLU A 138 28.94 -6.63 -62.83
C GLU A 138 28.86 -7.01 -61.34
N CYS A 139 28.60 -6.06 -60.45
CA CYS A 139 28.52 -6.35 -59.02
C CYS A 139 27.33 -7.27 -58.69
N LYS A 140 27.56 -8.26 -57.82
CA LYS A 140 26.51 -9.13 -57.28
C LYS A 140 25.44 -8.31 -56.54
N ASP A 141 24.24 -8.87 -56.42
CA ASP A 141 23.18 -8.25 -55.63
C ASP A 141 23.62 -7.98 -54.18
N GLY A 142 23.24 -6.80 -53.68
CA GLY A 142 23.74 -6.27 -52.42
C GLY A 142 25.07 -5.53 -52.51
N TYR A 143 25.75 -5.51 -53.66
CA TYR A 143 26.98 -4.75 -53.89
C TYR A 143 26.79 -3.62 -54.92
N GLU A 144 27.69 -2.64 -54.89
CA GLU A 144 27.77 -1.49 -55.81
C GLU A 144 29.23 -1.21 -56.22
N ALA A 145 29.42 -0.69 -57.42
CA ALA A 145 30.74 -0.32 -57.91
C ALA A 145 31.18 1.02 -57.30
N LYS A 146 32.14 0.98 -56.36
CA LYS A 146 32.78 2.17 -55.78
C LYS A 146 34.28 1.94 -55.67
N TYR A 147 35.07 2.98 -55.90
CA TYR A 147 36.55 2.93 -55.79
C TYR A 147 37.20 1.81 -56.64
N GLY A 148 36.62 1.50 -57.80
CA GLY A 148 37.12 0.47 -58.72
C GLY A 148 36.91 -0.99 -58.28
N LYS A 149 36.06 -1.24 -57.27
CA LYS A 149 35.70 -2.58 -56.76
C LYS A 149 34.20 -2.66 -56.45
N CYS A 150 33.67 -3.87 -56.35
CA CYS A 150 32.32 -4.10 -55.84
C CYS A 150 32.32 -4.15 -54.30
N VAL A 151 31.75 -3.11 -53.69
CA VAL A 151 31.65 -2.97 -52.22
C VAL A 151 30.20 -3.19 -51.76
N PRO A 152 29.95 -3.64 -50.51
CA PRO A 152 28.59 -3.80 -50.01
C PRO A 152 27.80 -2.48 -50.03
N LYS A 153 26.56 -2.53 -50.51
CA LYS A 153 25.59 -1.42 -50.43
C LYS A 153 25.21 -1.19 -48.97
N CYS A 154 25.75 -0.15 -48.36
CA CYS A 154 25.49 0.18 -46.97
C CYS A 154 24.03 0.63 -46.76
N LYS A 155 23.39 0.12 -45.70
CA LYS A 155 21.97 0.39 -45.39
C LYS A 155 21.86 1.27 -44.14
N TRP A 156 20.69 1.89 -43.96
CA TRP A 156 20.28 2.53 -42.70
C TRP A 156 21.28 3.53 -42.07
N GLY A 157 21.88 4.40 -42.90
CA GLY A 157 22.76 5.48 -42.46
C GLY A 157 24.22 5.07 -42.23
N GLN A 158 24.59 3.82 -42.52
CA GLN A 158 25.99 3.39 -42.59
C GLN A 158 26.68 3.98 -43.84
N TYR A 159 27.99 4.20 -43.77
CA TYR A 159 28.84 4.51 -44.92
C TYR A 159 29.92 3.42 -45.09
N TYR A 160 30.41 3.23 -46.32
CA TYR A 160 31.48 2.27 -46.58
C TYR A 160 32.84 2.89 -46.20
N ASP A 161 33.49 2.36 -45.18
CA ASP A 161 34.82 2.80 -44.78
C ASP A 161 35.89 1.99 -45.50
N GLN A 162 36.72 2.69 -46.27
CA GLN A 162 37.75 2.07 -47.12
C GLN A 162 38.88 1.42 -46.30
N HIS A 163 39.19 1.94 -45.11
CA HIS A 163 40.25 1.40 -44.24
C HIS A 163 39.75 0.17 -43.47
N ALA A 164 38.48 0.21 -43.01
CA ALA A 164 37.87 -0.93 -42.32
C ALA A 164 37.33 -2.01 -43.27
N GLY A 165 37.26 -1.75 -44.58
CA GLY A 165 36.80 -2.68 -45.61
C GLY A 165 35.31 -3.05 -45.50
N LYS A 166 34.51 -2.25 -44.80
CA LYS A 166 33.12 -2.59 -44.44
C LYS A 166 32.24 -1.36 -44.24
N CYS A 167 30.93 -1.57 -44.24
CA CYS A 167 29.97 -0.57 -43.79
C CYS A 167 30.13 -0.32 -42.29
N VAL A 168 30.26 0.96 -41.90
CA VAL A 168 30.35 1.39 -40.50
C VAL A 168 29.40 2.56 -40.24
N CYS A 169 29.11 2.80 -38.98
CA CYS A 169 28.31 3.95 -38.56
C CYS A 169 29.17 5.23 -38.45
N PRO A 170 28.62 6.42 -38.77
CA PRO A 170 29.31 7.70 -38.58
C PRO A 170 29.86 7.91 -37.17
N LYS A 171 30.95 8.69 -37.04
CA LYS A 171 31.50 9.08 -35.73
C LYS A 171 30.41 9.70 -34.84
N GLY A 172 30.34 9.27 -33.58
CA GLY A 172 29.27 9.67 -32.66
C GLY A 172 27.96 8.87 -32.79
N THR A 173 27.93 7.82 -33.60
CA THR A 173 26.81 6.86 -33.69
C THR A 173 27.30 5.43 -33.49
N SER A 174 26.40 4.51 -33.13
CA SER A 174 26.66 3.07 -32.99
C SER A 174 25.56 2.27 -33.68
N GLU A 175 25.90 1.06 -34.12
CA GLU A 175 24.92 0.14 -34.69
C GLU A 175 24.07 -0.46 -33.57
N LYS A 176 22.75 -0.20 -33.60
CA LYS A 176 21.76 -0.87 -32.76
C LYS A 176 20.56 -1.26 -33.60
N TYR A 177 20.15 -2.52 -33.51
CA TYR A 177 19.02 -3.07 -34.28
C TYR A 177 19.15 -2.89 -35.81
N GLY A 178 20.38 -2.97 -36.34
CA GLY A 178 20.66 -2.83 -37.78
C GLY A 178 20.55 -1.41 -38.34
N LYS A 179 20.55 -0.38 -37.47
CA LYS A 179 20.57 1.04 -37.84
C LYS A 179 21.66 1.78 -37.06
N CYS A 180 22.20 2.85 -37.64
CA CYS A 180 23.10 3.75 -36.90
C CYS A 180 22.27 4.70 -36.03
N VAL A 181 22.42 4.61 -34.70
CA VAL A 181 21.76 5.49 -33.73
C VAL A 181 22.79 6.37 -33.03
N LYS A 182 22.42 7.60 -32.66
CA LYS A 182 23.33 8.50 -31.93
C LYS A 182 23.78 7.86 -30.62
N ASN A 183 25.08 7.98 -30.32
CA ASN A 183 25.62 7.58 -29.03
C ASN A 183 25.03 8.50 -27.97
N CYS A 184 24.51 7.91 -26.90
CA CYS A 184 23.95 8.68 -25.81
C CYS A 184 25.05 9.31 -24.97
N PRO A 185 24.80 10.51 -24.39
CA PRO A 185 25.64 11.07 -23.34
C PRO A 185 25.88 10.07 -22.20
N GLU A 186 26.99 10.26 -21.48
CA GLU A 186 27.41 9.34 -20.43
C GLU A 186 26.31 9.12 -19.38
N GLY A 187 26.02 7.86 -19.08
CA GLY A 187 24.96 7.44 -18.16
C GLY A 187 23.53 7.41 -18.74
N GLN A 188 23.29 7.82 -19.99
CA GLN A 188 22.00 7.66 -20.68
C GLN A 188 21.94 6.40 -21.55
N ILE A 189 20.74 5.86 -21.76
CA ILE A 189 20.44 4.71 -22.62
C ILE A 189 19.53 5.13 -23.80
N TYR A 190 19.71 4.52 -24.96
CA TYR A 190 18.86 4.78 -26.13
C TYR A 190 17.55 4.00 -26.01
N ASN A 191 16.42 4.70 -25.94
CA ASN A 191 15.09 4.10 -25.92
C ASN A 191 14.53 3.99 -27.35
N LYS A 192 14.27 2.76 -27.80
CA LYS A 192 13.75 2.44 -29.13
C LYS A 192 12.30 2.92 -29.36
N HIS A 193 11.50 3.12 -28.31
CA HIS A 193 10.10 3.55 -28.45
C HIS A 193 9.96 5.07 -28.60
N SER A 194 10.90 5.85 -28.05
CA SER A 194 10.88 7.32 -28.09
C SER A 194 11.94 7.92 -29.02
N ASP A 195 12.78 7.08 -29.63
CA ASP A 195 13.95 7.42 -30.45
C ASP A 195 14.86 8.49 -29.80
N LYS A 196 14.97 8.44 -28.47
CA LYS A 196 15.71 9.41 -27.64
C LYS A 196 16.63 8.71 -26.65
N CYS A 197 17.65 9.43 -26.22
CA CYS A 197 18.48 9.04 -25.09
C CYS A 197 17.79 9.47 -23.78
N GLU A 198 17.61 8.51 -22.89
CA GLU A 198 16.85 8.64 -21.65
C GLU A 198 17.67 8.09 -20.48
N CYS A 199 17.31 8.47 -19.27
CA CYS A 199 17.95 7.93 -18.09
C CYS A 199 17.50 6.48 -17.80
N PRO A 200 18.40 5.59 -17.33
CA PRO A 200 18.06 4.23 -16.95
C PRO A 200 16.88 4.14 -15.98
N HIS A 201 16.11 3.06 -16.04
CA HIS A 201 14.96 2.85 -15.18
C HIS A 201 15.33 3.00 -13.69
N GLY A 202 14.57 3.80 -12.95
CA GLY A 202 14.88 4.16 -11.56
C GLY A 202 15.87 5.33 -11.40
N THR A 203 16.19 6.06 -12.46
CA THR A 203 17.01 7.29 -12.44
C THR A 203 16.30 8.43 -13.20
N SER A 204 16.67 9.69 -12.94
CA SER A 204 16.16 10.89 -13.64
C SER A 204 17.28 11.82 -14.05
N TRP A 205 17.09 12.55 -15.15
CA TRP A 205 18.04 13.58 -15.59
C TRP A 205 18.00 14.80 -14.67
N LYS A 206 19.06 15.02 -13.90
CA LYS A 206 19.19 16.13 -12.94
C LYS A 206 20.65 16.61 -12.90
N TYR A 207 20.87 17.92 -12.93
CA TYR A 207 22.21 18.53 -12.88
C TYR A 207 23.19 17.97 -13.94
N GLY A 208 22.70 17.77 -15.18
CA GLY A 208 23.52 17.29 -16.30
C GLY A 208 23.91 15.80 -16.26
N LYS A 209 23.35 15.01 -15.35
CA LYS A 209 23.60 13.55 -15.25
C LYS A 209 22.34 12.76 -14.87
N CYS A 210 22.35 11.45 -15.09
CA CYS A 210 21.31 10.56 -14.57
C CYS A 210 21.55 10.28 -13.09
N ILE A 211 20.61 10.67 -12.24
CA ILE A 211 20.67 10.52 -10.78
C ILE A 211 19.62 9.51 -10.33
N LYS A 212 20.00 8.57 -9.46
CA LYS A 212 19.08 7.57 -8.90
C LYS A 212 17.90 8.24 -8.21
N ASN A 213 16.69 7.80 -8.56
CA ASN A 213 15.46 8.31 -7.98
C ASN A 213 15.40 7.90 -6.51
N CYS A 214 15.12 8.87 -5.65
CA CYS A 214 15.03 8.61 -4.22
C CYS A 214 13.75 7.83 -3.88
N PRO A 215 13.81 6.89 -2.91
CA PRO A 215 12.64 6.29 -2.29
C PRO A 215 11.57 7.31 -1.88
N LYS A 216 10.31 6.88 -1.85
CA LYS A 216 9.18 7.72 -1.48
C LYS A 216 9.39 8.34 -0.09
N GLY A 217 9.32 9.66 0.01
CA GLY A 217 9.59 10.42 1.25
C GLY A 217 11.03 10.91 1.43
N GLN A 218 11.90 10.69 0.43
CA GLN A 218 13.25 11.25 0.38
C GLN A 218 13.44 12.22 -0.80
N THR A 219 14.32 13.20 -0.58
CA THR A 219 14.84 14.13 -1.59
C THR A 219 16.33 13.91 -1.81
N TYR A 220 16.78 14.01 -3.06
CA TYR A 220 18.22 13.93 -3.37
C TYR A 220 18.91 15.22 -2.93
N ASN A 221 19.84 15.12 -2.00
CA ASN A 221 20.69 16.23 -1.58
C ASN A 221 21.89 16.35 -2.53
N GLN A 222 21.98 17.48 -3.21
CA GLN A 222 23.03 17.73 -4.21
C GLN A 222 24.44 17.86 -3.62
N TRP A 223 24.56 18.25 -2.34
CA TRP A 223 25.84 18.43 -1.64
C TRP A 223 26.37 17.12 -1.03
N SER A 224 25.51 16.31 -0.43
CA SER A 224 25.89 15.01 0.16
C SER A 224 25.87 13.84 -0.84
N HIS A 225 25.33 14.09 -2.05
CA HIS A 225 25.08 13.11 -3.11
C HIS A 225 24.25 11.90 -2.67
N LYS A 226 23.41 12.06 -1.63
CA LYS A 226 22.59 11.02 -1.02
C LYS A 226 21.12 11.40 -1.01
N CYS A 227 20.26 10.39 -0.95
CA CYS A 227 18.84 10.60 -0.69
C CYS A 227 18.63 10.77 0.82
N GLU A 228 18.08 11.92 1.20
CA GLU A 228 17.83 12.31 2.58
C GLU A 228 16.33 12.45 2.82
N CYS A 229 15.89 12.15 4.03
CA CYS A 229 14.49 12.33 4.41
C CYS A 229 14.06 13.80 4.29
N ASN A 230 12.84 14.03 3.80
CA ASN A 230 12.28 15.37 3.59
C ASN A 230 12.32 16.21 4.89
N LYS A 231 12.35 17.55 4.78
CA LYS A 231 12.27 18.45 5.94
C LYS A 231 11.10 18.07 6.86
N GLY A 232 11.37 18.01 8.17
CA GLY A 232 10.42 17.54 9.19
C GLY A 232 10.39 16.01 9.38
N THR A 233 11.19 15.24 8.64
CA THR A 233 11.30 13.78 8.81
C THR A 233 12.75 13.32 9.07
N GLU A 234 12.92 12.12 9.60
CA GLU A 234 14.20 11.47 9.93
C GLU A 234 14.19 9.98 9.56
N TRP A 235 15.37 9.40 9.37
CA TRP A 235 15.52 7.98 9.02
C TRP A 235 15.50 7.11 10.28
N LYS A 236 14.40 6.40 10.52
CA LYS A 236 14.25 5.43 11.62
C LYS A 236 13.46 4.21 11.15
N TYR A 237 13.79 3.03 11.67
CA TYR A 237 13.10 1.76 11.34
C TYR A 237 13.04 1.46 9.83
N GLY A 238 14.09 1.80 9.08
CA GLY A 238 14.19 1.56 7.63
C GLY A 238 13.31 2.44 6.73
N LYS A 239 12.70 3.51 7.28
CA LYS A 239 11.84 4.46 6.56
C LYS A 239 12.08 5.89 7.04
N CYS A 240 11.60 6.87 6.28
CA CYS A 240 11.49 8.24 6.78
C CYS A 240 10.24 8.37 7.66
N VAL A 241 10.41 8.77 8.92
CA VAL A 241 9.34 9.02 9.89
C VAL A 241 9.31 10.50 10.27
N PRO A 242 8.16 11.06 10.69
CA PRO A 242 8.12 12.42 11.25
C PRO A 242 9.07 12.58 12.43
N LYS A 243 9.83 13.69 12.44
CA LYS A 243 10.60 14.11 13.61
C LYS A 243 9.62 14.58 14.68
N CYS A 244 9.59 13.88 15.80
CA CYS A 244 8.73 14.24 16.92
C CYS A 244 9.37 15.34 17.77
N SER A 245 8.57 16.33 18.17
CA SER A 245 8.99 17.48 18.98
C SER A 245 8.18 17.56 20.29
N ASN A 246 8.56 18.49 21.16
CA ASN A 246 7.78 18.90 22.33
C ASN A 246 7.38 17.74 23.28
N GLY A 247 8.29 16.78 23.47
CA GLY A 247 8.13 15.62 24.35
C GLY A 247 7.51 14.38 23.70
N GLN A 248 7.08 14.46 22.44
CA GLN A 248 6.53 13.30 21.73
C GLN A 248 7.64 12.33 21.27
N TYR A 249 7.31 11.05 21.18
CA TYR A 249 8.14 10.02 20.53
C TYR A 249 7.39 9.39 19.35
N TYR A 250 8.12 8.82 18.38
CA TYR A 250 7.50 8.12 17.26
C TYR A 250 7.11 6.70 17.66
N ASP A 251 5.82 6.41 17.73
CA ASP A 251 5.32 5.06 17.95
C ASP A 251 5.18 4.35 16.59
N ASN A 252 5.91 3.24 16.44
CA ASN A 252 5.95 2.49 15.18
C ASN A 252 4.68 1.65 14.93
N HIS A 253 3.91 1.30 15.96
CA HIS A 253 2.63 0.60 15.82
C HIS A 253 1.51 1.57 15.45
N ALA A 254 1.47 2.75 16.07
CA ALA A 254 0.52 3.82 15.75
C ALA A 254 0.90 4.63 14.50
N GLY A 255 2.14 4.48 14.02
CA GLY A 255 2.67 5.13 12.81
C GLY A 255 2.88 6.64 12.92
N LYS A 256 2.82 7.21 14.14
CA LYS A 256 2.75 8.66 14.39
C LYS A 256 3.49 9.07 15.67
N CYS A 257 3.73 10.38 15.81
CA CYS A 257 4.21 10.95 17.07
C CYS A 257 3.11 10.89 18.14
N VAL A 258 3.42 10.35 19.31
CA VAL A 258 2.53 10.25 20.48
C VAL A 258 3.25 10.72 21.74
N CYS A 259 2.49 11.04 22.78
CA CYS A 259 3.07 11.36 24.08
C CYS A 259 3.39 10.09 24.90
N PRO A 260 4.31 10.17 25.88
CA PRO A 260 4.57 9.11 26.84
C PRO A 260 3.30 8.59 27.53
N LYS A 261 3.35 7.35 28.03
CA LYS A 261 2.20 6.74 28.73
C LYS A 261 1.84 7.56 29.97
N GLY A 262 0.58 8.00 30.05
CA GLY A 262 0.09 8.89 31.11
C GLY A 262 0.23 10.38 30.78
N GLU A 263 0.59 10.73 29.54
CA GLU A 263 0.64 12.11 29.05
C GLU A 263 -0.25 12.32 27.83
N THR A 264 -0.81 13.52 27.69
CA THR A 264 -1.62 13.97 26.56
C THR A 264 -0.98 15.17 25.88
N PHE A 265 -1.10 15.28 24.56
CA PHE A 265 -0.58 16.43 23.82
C PHE A 265 -1.57 17.60 23.93
N ALA A 266 -1.21 18.66 24.65
CA ALA A 266 -2.01 19.85 24.84
C ALA A 266 -1.12 21.08 24.98
N TYR A 267 -1.60 22.26 24.58
CA TYR A 267 -0.83 23.51 24.61
C TYR A 267 0.54 23.40 23.92
N GLY A 268 0.60 22.62 22.84
CA GLY A 268 1.80 22.42 22.03
C GLY A 268 2.86 21.49 22.63
N LYS A 269 2.64 20.86 23.79
CA LYS A 269 3.58 19.93 24.44
C LYS A 269 2.88 18.69 25.01
N CYS A 270 3.63 17.64 25.30
CA CYS A 270 3.12 16.58 26.17
C CYS A 270 2.98 17.11 27.62
N ILE A 271 1.82 16.91 28.22
CA ILE A 271 1.52 17.21 29.62
C ILE A 271 1.02 15.95 30.32
N LYS A 272 1.34 15.79 31.61
CA LYS A 272 0.79 14.69 32.41
C LYS A 272 -0.73 14.77 32.45
N THR A 273 -1.38 13.65 32.13
CA THR A 273 -2.83 13.52 32.23
C THR A 273 -3.22 13.61 33.70
N CYS A 274 -4.10 14.56 34.03
CA CYS A 274 -4.50 14.75 35.40
C CYS A 274 -5.39 13.60 35.93
N PRO A 275 -5.21 13.19 37.19
CA PRO A 275 -6.15 12.31 37.89
C PRO A 275 -7.61 12.76 37.78
N LYS A 276 -8.54 11.79 37.86
CA LYS A 276 -9.98 12.04 37.75
C LYS A 276 -10.44 13.07 38.79
N GLY A 277 -11.06 14.16 38.33
CA GLY A 277 -11.50 15.28 39.17
C GLY A 277 -10.51 16.44 39.28
N GLN A 278 -9.39 16.38 38.56
CA GLN A 278 -8.43 17.48 38.41
C GLN A 278 -8.35 17.99 36.96
N THR A 279 -8.06 19.29 36.82
CA THR A 279 -7.70 19.95 35.57
C THR A 279 -6.25 20.42 35.63
N TYR A 280 -5.54 20.36 34.49
CA TYR A 280 -4.18 20.89 34.40
C TYR A 280 -4.21 22.43 34.37
N ASN A 281 -3.60 23.07 35.37
CA ASN A 281 -3.43 24.51 35.39
C ASN A 281 -2.16 24.88 34.61
N GLN A 282 -2.35 25.62 33.51
CA GLN A 282 -1.25 26.00 32.61
C GLN A 282 -0.24 26.98 33.24
N TRP A 283 -0.63 27.75 34.26
CA TRP A 283 0.22 28.73 34.93
C TRP A 283 1.05 28.11 36.08
N SER A 284 0.44 27.22 36.87
CA SER A 284 1.15 26.51 37.96
C SER A 284 1.89 25.24 37.49
N HIS A 285 1.62 24.80 36.25
CA HIS A 285 2.09 23.55 35.65
C HIS A 285 1.72 22.29 36.47
N LYS A 286 0.66 22.36 37.28
CA LYS A 286 0.19 21.28 38.17
C LYS A 286 -1.27 20.94 37.89
N CYS A 287 -1.64 19.72 38.27
CA CYS A 287 -3.04 19.31 38.28
C CYS A 287 -3.72 19.84 39.55
N GLU A 288 -4.79 20.60 39.37
CA GLU A 288 -5.56 21.23 40.44
C GLU A 288 -6.99 20.71 40.44
N CYS A 289 -7.59 20.61 41.63
CA CYS A 289 -8.97 20.15 41.75
C CYS A 289 -9.95 21.08 41.01
N ASN A 290 -10.94 20.49 40.33
CA ASN A 290 -11.93 21.22 39.54
C ASN A 290 -12.64 22.31 40.36
N LYS A 291 -13.12 23.38 39.71
CA LYS A 291 -13.86 24.47 40.36
C LYS A 291 -15.02 23.92 41.20
N GLY A 292 -15.10 24.35 42.46
CA GLY A 292 -16.06 23.81 43.45
C GLY A 292 -15.54 22.61 44.27
N THR A 293 -14.33 22.13 44.01
CA THR A 293 -13.68 21.06 44.79
C THR A 293 -12.34 21.51 45.38
N GLU A 294 -11.84 20.77 46.38
CA GLU A 294 -10.58 21.01 47.07
C GLU A 294 -9.85 19.69 47.36
N TRP A 295 -8.53 19.74 47.54
CA TRP A 295 -7.72 18.56 47.81
C TRP A 295 -7.72 18.23 49.31
N LYS A 296 -8.44 17.17 49.71
CA LYS A 296 -8.49 16.67 51.10
C LYS A 296 -8.53 15.13 51.09
N TYR A 297 -7.93 14.50 52.09
CA TYR A 297 -7.92 13.04 52.23
C TYR A 297 -7.39 12.28 50.99
N GLY A 298 -6.41 12.85 50.29
CA GLY A 298 -5.79 12.25 49.09
C GLY A 298 -6.64 12.25 47.82
N LYS A 299 -7.77 12.97 47.80
CA LYS A 299 -8.68 13.09 46.65
C LYS A 299 -9.21 14.52 46.52
N CYS A 300 -9.80 14.86 45.36
CA CYS A 300 -10.60 16.07 45.24
C CYS A 300 -11.99 15.82 45.83
N VAL A 301 -12.38 16.61 46.84
CA VAL A 301 -13.69 16.56 47.50
C VAL A 301 -14.46 17.86 47.23
N PRO A 302 -15.81 17.87 47.24
CA PRO A 302 -16.58 19.10 47.17
C PRO A 302 -16.19 20.07 48.28
N LYS A 303 -16.03 21.36 47.94
CA LYS A 303 -15.96 22.44 48.93
C LYS A 303 -17.35 22.58 49.56
N CYS A 304 -17.43 22.51 50.88
CA CYS A 304 -18.70 22.61 51.60
C CYS A 304 -18.93 24.05 52.08
N ASP A 305 -20.12 24.59 51.82
CA ASP A 305 -20.51 25.91 52.31
C ASP A 305 -20.74 25.89 53.82
N HIS A 306 -20.11 26.81 54.55
CA HIS A 306 -20.26 26.89 56.01
C HIS A 306 -21.75 27.08 56.40
N PRO A 307 -22.29 26.32 57.37
CA PRO A 307 -21.60 25.47 58.34
C PRO A 307 -21.51 23.98 57.98
N GLN A 308 -21.73 23.58 56.73
CA GLN A 308 -21.52 22.19 56.29
C GLN A 308 -20.03 21.82 56.38
N TYR A 309 -19.76 20.53 56.62
CA TYR A 309 -18.41 19.96 56.54
C TYR A 309 -18.42 18.71 55.65
N TYR A 310 -17.27 18.36 55.08
CA TYR A 310 -17.13 17.14 54.29
C TYR A 310 -16.98 15.94 55.21
N ASP A 311 -17.94 15.03 55.19
CA ASP A 311 -17.83 13.75 55.90
C ASP A 311 -17.20 12.71 54.97
N ASN A 312 -16.03 12.19 55.36
CA ASN A 312 -15.27 11.25 54.54
C ASN A 312 -15.89 9.84 54.49
N HIS A 313 -16.70 9.45 55.48
CA HIS A 313 -17.42 8.18 55.48
C HIS A 313 -18.68 8.25 54.60
N ALA A 314 -19.44 9.36 54.70
CA ALA A 314 -20.60 9.60 53.85
C ALA A 314 -20.24 10.05 52.42
N GLY A 315 -18.98 10.45 52.20
CA GLY A 315 -18.45 10.86 50.90
C GLY A 315 -18.97 12.21 50.39
N LYS A 316 -19.66 12.99 51.23
CA LYS A 316 -20.42 14.20 50.84
C LYS A 316 -20.36 15.28 51.92
N CYS A 317 -20.75 16.50 51.55
CA CYS A 317 -21.02 17.56 52.51
C CYS A 317 -22.24 17.19 53.36
N VAL A 318 -22.13 17.35 54.68
CA VAL A 318 -23.20 17.12 55.65
C VAL A 318 -23.29 18.28 56.64
N CYS A 319 -24.43 18.39 57.30
CA CYS A 319 -24.64 19.36 58.35
C CYS A 319 -24.12 18.85 59.72
N PRO A 320 -23.70 19.75 60.63
CA PRO A 320 -23.33 19.40 62.01
C PRO A 320 -24.40 18.58 62.75
N LYS A 321 -23.98 17.75 63.72
CA LYS A 321 -24.92 16.99 64.57
C LYS A 321 -25.97 17.92 65.19
N GLY A 322 -27.24 17.49 65.15
CA GLY A 322 -28.38 18.30 65.59
C GLY A 322 -28.90 19.29 64.53
N THR A 323 -28.33 19.31 63.32
CA THR A 323 -28.81 20.13 62.20
C THR A 323 -29.00 19.29 60.93
N GLU A 324 -29.90 19.73 60.05
CA GLU A 324 -30.27 19.08 58.80
C GLU A 324 -30.35 20.12 57.66
N LEU A 325 -30.18 19.68 56.41
CA LEU A 325 -30.17 20.58 55.26
C LEU A 325 -31.60 20.99 54.88
N LYS A 326 -31.99 22.24 55.17
CA LYS A 326 -33.28 22.85 54.78
C LYS A 326 -33.05 24.12 53.98
N TYR A 327 -33.72 24.24 52.83
CA TYR A 327 -33.63 25.40 51.94
C TYR A 327 -32.18 25.77 51.54
N GLY A 328 -31.31 24.77 51.37
CA GLY A 328 -29.90 24.95 50.99
C GLY A 328 -28.96 25.39 52.13
N LYS A 329 -29.43 25.45 53.38
CA LYS A 329 -28.60 25.75 54.56
C LYS A 329 -28.84 24.72 55.67
N CYS A 330 -27.89 24.57 56.58
CA CYS A 330 -28.10 23.75 57.77
C CYS A 330 -29.01 24.48 58.76
N ALA A 331 -30.12 23.84 59.13
CA ALA A 331 -31.09 24.32 60.11
C ALA A 331 -31.15 23.32 61.28
N PRO A 332 -31.43 23.75 62.52
CA PRO A 332 -31.63 22.83 63.64
C PRO A 332 -32.76 21.83 63.35
N VAL A 333 -32.52 20.57 63.71
CA VAL A 333 -33.56 19.54 63.77
C VAL A 333 -34.51 19.93 64.90
N CYS A 334 -35.80 20.09 64.59
CA CYS A 334 -36.74 20.59 65.58
C CYS A 334 -37.21 19.49 66.54
N PRO A 335 -37.32 19.78 67.85
CA PRO A 335 -37.98 18.88 68.80
C PRO A 335 -39.41 18.55 68.41
N GLU A 336 -39.90 17.42 68.88
CA GLU A 336 -41.26 16.94 68.63
C GLU A 336 -42.33 18.02 68.93
N GLY A 337 -43.25 18.21 68.00
CA GLY A 337 -44.29 19.25 68.08
C GLY A 337 -43.87 20.66 67.63
N LYS A 338 -42.57 20.89 67.34
CA LYS A 338 -42.08 22.16 66.75
C LYS A 338 -41.75 22.00 65.26
N TYR A 339 -41.89 23.07 64.49
CA TYR A 339 -41.45 23.14 63.11
C TYR A 339 -40.41 24.26 62.90
N PHE A 340 -39.57 24.13 61.89
CA PHE A 340 -38.57 25.15 61.56
C PHE A 340 -39.24 26.29 60.80
N ASN A 341 -39.33 27.48 61.42
CA ASN A 341 -39.82 28.67 60.76
C ASN A 341 -38.67 29.34 60.00
N LYS A 342 -38.87 29.54 58.68
CA LYS A 342 -37.86 30.07 57.76
C LYS A 342 -37.52 31.54 58.06
N ASP A 343 -38.49 32.33 58.47
CA ASP A 343 -38.35 33.79 58.65
C ASP A 343 -37.68 34.13 59.99
N SER A 344 -38.00 33.38 61.05
CA SER A 344 -37.37 33.54 62.38
C SER A 344 -36.09 32.73 62.56
N HIS A 345 -35.75 31.86 61.60
CA HIS A 345 -34.64 30.90 61.64
C HIS A 345 -34.61 30.01 62.91
N LYS A 346 -35.78 29.74 63.51
CA LYS A 346 -35.91 29.02 64.79
C LYS A 346 -37.00 27.95 64.72
N CYS A 347 -36.88 26.95 65.58
CA CYS A 347 -37.94 25.97 65.82
C CYS A 347 -39.04 26.60 66.68
N VAL A 348 -40.24 26.70 66.15
CA VAL A 348 -41.41 27.31 66.81
C VAL A 348 -42.56 26.32 66.92
N CYS A 349 -43.48 26.59 67.84
CA CYS A 349 -44.70 25.81 67.99
C CYS A 349 -45.69 26.05 66.84
N ASN A 350 -46.55 25.07 66.56
CA ASN A 350 -47.61 25.17 65.54
C ASN A 350 -48.61 26.28 65.89
N LYS A 351 -49.29 26.84 64.88
CA LYS A 351 -50.32 27.86 65.07
C LYS A 351 -51.44 27.33 65.98
N GLY A 352 -51.81 28.08 67.02
CA GLY A 352 -52.74 27.61 68.06
C GLY A 352 -52.08 26.87 69.23
N THR A 353 -50.73 26.88 69.29
CA THR A 353 -49.95 26.37 70.42
C THR A 353 -48.82 27.33 70.79
N SER A 354 -48.60 27.52 72.08
CA SER A 354 -47.55 28.37 72.65
C SER A 354 -46.48 27.53 73.33
N GLU A 355 -45.25 28.03 73.35
CA GLU A 355 -44.15 27.39 74.07
C GLU A 355 -44.25 27.65 75.58
N VAL A 356 -44.54 26.61 76.34
CA VAL A 356 -44.62 26.64 77.80
C VAL A 356 -43.63 25.63 78.36
N TYR A 357 -42.50 26.14 78.86
CA TYR A 357 -41.38 25.36 79.40
C TYR A 357 -40.79 24.32 78.43
N GLY A 358 -40.44 24.74 77.21
CA GLY A 358 -39.81 23.88 76.21
C GLY A 358 -40.77 23.04 75.37
N LYS A 359 -42.03 22.89 75.80
CA LYS A 359 -43.07 22.10 75.12
C LYS A 359 -44.14 23.00 74.53
N CYS A 360 -44.68 22.61 73.38
CA CYS A 360 -45.83 23.27 72.78
C CYS A 360 -47.11 22.80 73.47
N VAL A 361 -47.85 23.73 74.07
CA VAL A 361 -49.16 23.47 74.67
C VAL A 361 -50.22 24.23 73.89
N LYS A 362 -51.45 23.70 73.82
CA LYS A 362 -52.55 24.38 73.14
C LYS A 362 -52.83 25.73 73.79
N ASP A 363 -53.03 26.76 72.97
CA ASP A 363 -53.32 28.11 73.45
C ASP A 363 -54.61 28.10 74.28
N CYS A 364 -54.57 28.76 75.43
CA CYS A 364 -55.72 28.83 76.32
C CYS A 364 -56.75 29.86 75.81
N PRO A 365 -58.06 29.57 75.96
CA PRO A 365 -59.13 30.54 75.72
C PRO A 365 -58.90 31.88 76.43
N LYS A 366 -59.42 32.96 75.83
CA LYS A 366 -59.11 34.35 76.23
C LYS A 366 -59.35 34.59 77.73
N GLY A 367 -58.29 34.97 78.44
CA GLY A 367 -58.30 35.25 79.87
C GLY A 367 -58.00 34.05 80.78
N GLN A 368 -57.86 32.84 80.24
CA GLN A 368 -57.31 31.68 80.98
C GLN A 368 -55.78 31.64 80.87
N TYR A 369 -55.13 31.06 81.88
CA TYR A 369 -53.71 30.71 81.87
C TYR A 369 -53.53 29.19 81.86
N TYR A 370 -52.45 28.69 81.26
CA TYR A 370 -52.14 27.26 81.29
C TYR A 370 -51.55 26.86 82.64
N ASP A 371 -52.25 26.03 83.39
CA ASP A 371 -51.82 25.55 84.70
C ASP A 371 -51.03 24.24 84.57
N ARG A 372 -49.72 24.31 84.84
CA ARG A 372 -48.78 23.17 84.68
C ARG A 372 -49.22 21.94 85.47
N TRP A 373 -49.69 22.11 86.70
CA TRP A 373 -50.01 21.00 87.61
C TRP A 373 -51.24 20.22 87.17
N SER A 374 -52.31 20.91 86.76
CA SER A 374 -53.51 20.26 86.22
C SER A 374 -53.43 19.91 84.73
N LYS A 375 -52.40 20.39 84.01
CA LYS A 375 -52.25 20.29 82.54
C LYS A 375 -53.47 20.84 81.78
N SER A 376 -54.13 21.85 82.34
CA SER A 376 -55.38 22.41 81.83
C SER A 376 -55.36 23.94 81.90
N CYS A 377 -56.22 24.58 81.11
CA CYS A 377 -56.39 26.03 81.16
C CYS A 377 -57.31 26.42 82.31
N LYS A 378 -56.85 27.31 83.20
CA LYS A 378 -57.58 27.80 84.37
C LYS A 378 -57.84 29.29 84.28
N CYS A 379 -58.92 29.73 84.89
CA CYS A 379 -59.13 31.16 85.14
C CYS A 379 -58.25 31.65 86.30
N PRO A 380 -57.85 32.94 86.30
CA PRO A 380 -57.18 33.58 87.43
C PRO A 380 -58.00 33.45 88.72
N LYS A 381 -57.34 33.66 89.87
CA LYS A 381 -57.95 33.55 91.21
C LYS A 381 -59.25 34.37 91.31
N ASP A 382 -60.25 33.78 91.96
CA ASP A 382 -61.62 34.30 92.14
C ASP A 382 -62.49 34.42 90.85
N LEU A 383 -61.98 34.03 89.68
CA LEU A 383 -62.73 33.95 88.42
C LEU A 383 -63.08 32.51 88.04
N SER A 384 -64.20 32.30 87.36
CA SER A 384 -64.58 31.03 86.73
C SER A 384 -64.93 31.21 85.25
N TRP A 385 -64.74 30.16 84.46
CA TRP A 385 -65.09 30.16 83.03
C TRP A 385 -66.60 30.14 82.83
N ASN A 386 -67.15 31.10 82.10
CA ASN A 386 -68.59 31.20 81.82
C ASN A 386 -69.00 30.65 80.44
N GLY A 387 -68.10 29.93 79.76
CA GLY A 387 -68.26 29.48 78.36
C GLY A 387 -67.47 30.32 77.35
N HIS A 388 -67.29 31.62 77.60
CA HIS A 388 -66.63 32.55 76.66
C HIS A 388 -65.46 33.34 77.26
N GLN A 389 -65.48 33.61 78.57
CA GLN A 389 -64.43 34.33 79.29
C GLN A 389 -64.37 33.96 80.78
N CYS A 390 -63.28 34.35 81.44
CA CYS A 390 -63.15 34.26 82.89
C CYS A 390 -63.87 35.44 83.55
N ALA A 391 -64.90 35.14 84.36
CA ALA A 391 -65.73 36.14 85.04
C ALA A 391 -65.87 35.81 86.53
N TYR A 392 -66.16 36.81 87.36
CA TYR A 392 -66.36 36.62 88.81
C TYR A 392 -67.56 35.73 89.09
N ASN A 393 -67.36 34.73 89.96
CA ASN A 393 -68.39 33.78 90.34
C ASN A 393 -69.18 34.27 91.57
N CYS A 394 -70.20 35.09 91.32
CA CYS A 394 -71.09 35.62 92.36
C CYS A 394 -72.26 34.68 92.74
N GLY A 395 -72.26 33.42 92.28
CA GLY A 395 -73.41 32.53 92.46
C GLY A 395 -74.65 33.00 91.67
N HIS A 396 -75.82 32.45 91.98
CA HIS A 396 -77.07 32.77 91.27
C HIS A 396 -77.81 34.00 91.84
N GLU A 397 -77.60 34.30 93.13
CA GLU A 397 -78.33 35.34 93.87
C GLU A 397 -77.72 36.74 93.77
N ALA A 398 -76.45 36.82 93.38
CA ALA A 398 -75.72 38.07 93.16
C ALA A 398 -75.22 38.22 91.72
N GLU A 399 -74.79 39.42 91.39
CA GLU A 399 -74.21 39.81 90.11
C GLU A 399 -72.98 40.70 90.36
N TYR A 400 -72.00 40.68 89.46
CA TYR A 400 -70.79 41.49 89.64
C TYR A 400 -71.04 42.94 89.17
N LYS A 401 -71.13 43.88 90.12
CA LYS A 401 -71.36 45.31 89.88
C LYS A 401 -70.45 46.14 90.78
N TYR A 402 -69.99 47.29 90.28
CA TYR A 402 -69.14 48.24 91.01
C TYR A 402 -67.87 47.63 91.66
N GLY A 403 -67.28 46.60 91.04
CA GLY A 403 -66.08 45.93 91.55
C GLY A 403 -66.32 44.87 92.63
N ALA A 404 -67.58 44.55 92.96
CA ALA A 404 -67.93 43.53 93.94
C ALA A 404 -69.09 42.64 93.44
N CYS A 405 -69.29 41.49 94.08
CA CYS A 405 -70.54 40.74 93.94
C CYS A 405 -71.61 41.41 94.79
N VAL A 406 -72.66 41.91 94.14
CA VAL A 406 -73.78 42.62 94.76
C VAL A 406 -75.03 41.76 94.63
N CYS A 407 -75.78 41.61 95.73
CA CYS A 407 -77.02 40.84 95.74
C CYS A 407 -78.09 41.47 94.85
N LYS A 408 -78.79 40.64 94.07
CA LYS A 408 -79.85 41.08 93.15
C LYS A 408 -81.09 41.62 93.89
N LYS A 409 -81.26 41.27 95.16
CA LYS A 409 -82.35 41.74 96.03
C LYS A 409 -81.86 42.81 96.99
N GLU A 410 -82.69 43.80 97.23
CA GLU A 410 -82.38 44.90 98.12
C GLU A 410 -82.18 44.46 99.58
N ASN A 411 -81.34 45.19 100.29
CA ASN A 411 -81.02 44.99 101.71
C ASN A 411 -80.43 43.61 102.07
N GLN A 412 -79.89 42.90 101.08
CA GLN A 412 -79.00 41.76 101.28
C GLN A 412 -77.52 42.16 101.25
N VAL A 413 -76.70 41.38 101.94
CA VAL A 413 -75.23 41.41 101.95
C VAL A 413 -74.74 40.11 101.31
N PHE A 414 -73.79 40.22 100.39
CA PHE A 414 -73.17 39.06 99.74
C PHE A 414 -72.06 38.50 100.63
N ASP A 415 -72.13 37.21 100.95
CA ASP A 415 -71.04 36.51 101.63
C ASP A 415 -70.10 35.84 100.61
N LYS A 416 -68.81 36.22 100.64
CA LYS A 416 -67.80 35.77 99.66
C LYS A 416 -67.49 34.28 99.77
N HIS A 417 -67.61 33.66 100.95
CA HIS A 417 -67.25 32.26 101.17
C HIS A 417 -68.34 31.29 100.70
N SER A 418 -69.58 31.54 101.10
CA SER A 418 -70.76 30.74 100.71
C SER A 418 -71.33 31.11 99.35
N LYS A 419 -70.99 32.29 98.80
CA LYS A 419 -71.53 32.86 97.55
C LYS A 419 -73.06 33.02 97.57
N LYS A 420 -73.61 33.31 98.75
CA LYS A 420 -75.05 33.52 98.99
C LYS A 420 -75.34 34.93 99.49
N CYS A 421 -76.61 35.30 99.40
CA CYS A 421 -77.10 36.60 99.81
C CYS A 421 -77.96 36.52 101.07
N SER A 422 -77.46 37.11 102.16
CA SER A 422 -78.09 37.12 103.49
C SER A 422 -78.69 38.49 103.78
N CYS A 423 -79.74 38.60 104.58
CA CYS A 423 -80.22 39.92 105.01
C CYS A 423 -79.16 40.65 105.87
N LYS A 424 -79.14 41.99 105.78
CA LYS A 424 -78.31 42.85 106.66
C LYS A 424 -78.57 42.52 108.14
N GLN A 425 -77.58 42.70 109.00
CA GLN A 425 -77.73 42.47 110.44
C GLN A 425 -78.88 43.32 111.02
N GLY A 426 -79.77 42.71 111.79
CA GLY A 426 -81.03 43.33 112.27
C GLY A 426 -82.18 43.34 111.25
N TRP A 427 -82.05 42.63 110.11
CA TRP A 427 -83.09 42.46 109.11
C TRP A 427 -83.42 40.97 108.93
N TYR A 428 -84.70 40.65 108.77
CA TYR A 428 -85.17 39.29 108.45
C TYR A 428 -85.69 39.22 107.02
N TYR A 429 -85.73 38.02 106.45
CA TYR A 429 -86.23 37.79 105.09
C TYR A 429 -87.76 37.60 105.12
N ASP A 430 -88.49 38.53 104.51
CA ASP A 430 -89.94 38.46 104.34
C ASP A 430 -90.27 37.63 103.09
N GLN A 431 -90.80 36.42 103.29
CA GLN A 431 -91.16 35.52 102.19
C GLN A 431 -92.31 36.05 101.33
N HIS A 432 -93.25 36.81 101.91
CA HIS A 432 -94.40 37.37 101.18
C HIS A 432 -94.01 38.57 100.31
N LYS A 433 -93.00 39.36 100.73
CA LYS A 433 -92.48 40.50 99.96
C LYS A 433 -91.21 40.21 99.16
N GLY A 434 -90.65 39.00 99.27
CA GLY A 434 -89.50 38.54 98.48
C GLY A 434 -88.17 39.24 98.79
N GLY A 435 -88.05 39.91 99.94
CA GLY A 435 -86.92 40.78 100.29
C GLY A 435 -86.74 40.97 101.79
N CYS A 436 -85.66 41.65 102.18
CA CYS A 436 -85.32 41.83 103.59
C CYS A 436 -86.05 43.04 104.20
N LYS A 437 -86.51 42.89 105.46
CA LYS A 437 -87.10 43.97 106.27
C LYS A 437 -86.34 44.19 107.56
N LYS A 438 -86.22 45.44 107.98
CA LYS A 438 -85.68 45.83 109.29
C LYS A 438 -86.60 45.32 110.40
N GLY A 439 -86.04 44.68 111.42
CA GLY A 439 -86.76 44.39 112.67
C GLY A 439 -87.14 45.70 113.37
N GLY A 440 -88.39 45.81 113.80
CA GLY A 440 -88.84 46.88 114.69
C GLY A 440 -88.69 46.43 116.13
N TYR A 441 -87.60 46.91 116.77
CA TYR A 441 -87.20 46.70 118.17
C TYR A 441 -87.26 45.27 118.71
#